data_AF-A0A0E2E4M4-F1
#
_entry.id   AF-A0A0E2E4M4-F1
#
_cell.length_a   1.000
_cell.length_b   1.000
_cell.length_c   1.000
_cell.angle_alpha   90.00
_cell.angle_beta   90.00
_cell.angle_gamma   90.00
#
_symmetry.space_group_name_H-M   'P 1'
#
loop_
_entity.id
_entity.type
_entity.pdbx_description
1 polymer ?
#
loop_
_entity_poly.entity_id
_entity_poly.type
_entity_poly.pdbx_seq_one_letter_code
_entity_poly.pdbx_strand_id
1 'polypeptide(L)' 'MSYKLDGAKFPTLEELVEALYPIYSDKMSEEEFKKYAEENAEKD' A
#
# COMPACT_ATOMS: atom_id res chain seq x y z
N MET A 1 -6.79 13.26 2.95
CA MET A 1 -6.90 11.89 2.42
C MET A 1 -5.58 11.51 1.82
N SER A 2 -4.83 10.79 2.63
CA SER A 2 -3.52 10.24 2.39
C SER A 2 -3.56 8.84 2.97
N TYR A 3 -2.84 7.93 2.33
CA TYR A 3 -2.81 6.52 2.68
C TYR A 3 -1.55 6.27 3.48
N LYS A 4 -1.71 5.72 4.68
CA LYS A 4 -0.60 5.38 5.55
C LYS A 4 -0.57 3.88 5.82
N LEU A 5 0.53 3.23 5.46
CA LEU A 5 0.76 1.80 5.70
C LEU A 5 2.22 1.61 6.13
N ASP A 6 2.47 0.77 7.14
CA ASP A 6 3.80 0.50 7.71
C ASP A 6 4.62 1.74 8.10
N GLY A 7 3.93 2.81 8.53
CA GLY A 7 4.56 4.08 8.89
C GLY A 7 4.96 4.96 7.71
N ALA A 8 4.83 4.48 6.47
CA ALA A 8 4.97 5.30 5.27
C ALA A 8 3.64 5.98 4.93
N LYS A 9 3.67 7.23 4.45
CA LYS A 9 2.49 8.04 4.13
C LYS A 9 2.60 8.53 2.69
N PHE A 10 1.58 8.22 1.90
CA PHE A 10 1.50 8.56 0.49
C PHE A 10 0.21 9.33 0.20
N PRO A 11 0.21 10.24 -0.79
CA PRO A 11 -0.98 10.98 -1.17
C PRO A 11 -2.05 10.10 -1.84
N THR A 12 -1.65 9.00 -2.50
CA THR A 12 -2.57 8.07 -3.18
C THR A 12 -2.25 6.62 -2.85
N LEU A 13 -3.24 5.73 -3.05
CA LEU A 13 -3.06 4.29 -2.88
C LEU A 13 -2.11 3.73 -3.95
N GLU A 14 -2.13 4.25 -5.18
CA GLU A 14 -1.23 3.82 -6.25
C GLU A 14 0.23 4.11 -5.91
N GLU A 15 0.55 5.31 -5.43
CA GLU A 15 1.92 5.64 -5.00
C GLU A 15 2.39 4.76 -3.83
N LEU A 16 1.49 4.46 -2.90
CA LEU A 16 1.77 3.52 -1.81
C LEU A 16 2.07 2.13 -2.34
N VAL A 17 1.26 1.64 -3.27
CA VAL A 17 1.42 0.32 -3.89
C VAL A 17 2.73 0.26 -4.66
N GLU A 18 3.02 1.22 -5.54
CA GLU A 18 4.27 1.25 -6.30
C GLU A 18 5.52 1.29 -5.41
N ALA A 19 5.46 2.06 -4.31
CA ALA A 19 6.60 2.20 -3.39
C ALA A 19 6.79 0.99 -2.47
N LEU A 20 5.71 0.38 -1.98
CA LEU A 20 5.77 -0.72 -1.01
C LEU A 20 5.70 -2.11 -1.66
N TYR A 21 5.12 -2.25 -2.86
CA TYR A 21 4.97 -3.55 -3.52
C TYR A 21 6.29 -4.30 -3.69
N PRO A 22 7.45 -3.68 -4.01
CA PRO A 22 8.73 -4.41 -4.07
C PRO A 22 9.13 -5.12 -2.77
N ILE A 23 8.59 -4.69 -1.62
CA ILE A 23 8.82 -5.31 -0.30
C ILE A 23 7.84 -6.47 -0.08
N TYR A 24 6.67 -6.40 -0.71
CA TYR A 24 5.58 -7.35 -0.57
C TYR A 24 5.47 -8.35 -1.73
N SER A 25 6.24 -8.17 -2.80
CA SER A 25 6.19 -8.99 -4.02
C SER A 25 6.55 -10.46 -3.78
N ASP A 26 7.35 -10.73 -2.75
CA ASP A 26 7.70 -12.09 -2.34
C ASP A 26 6.59 -12.78 -1.53
N LYS A 27 5.62 -12.01 -1.00
CA LYS A 27 4.53 -12.51 -0.14
C LYS A 27 3.22 -12.65 -0.89
N MET A 28 2.96 -11.77 -1.85
CA MET A 28 1.69 -11.71 -2.57
C MET A 28 1.84 -11.01 -3.92
N SER A 29 0.87 -11.20 -4.80
CA SER A 29 0.77 -10.47 -6.07
C SER A 29 0.44 -8.99 -5.87
N GLU A 30 0.67 -8.17 -6.88
CA GLU A 30 0.37 -6.74 -6.84
C GLU A 30 -1.12 -6.46 -6.59
N GLU A 31 -1.99 -7.26 -7.19
CA GLU A 31 -3.45 -7.15 -6.99
C GLU A 31 -3.85 -7.47 -5.55
N GLU A 32 -3.25 -8.50 -4.96
CA GLU A 32 -3.45 -8.86 -3.55
C GLU A 32 -2.91 -7.75 -2.64
N PHE A 33 -1.75 -7.19 -2.97
CA PHE A 33 -1.17 -6.10 -2.20
C PHE A 33 -2.00 -4.82 -2.29
N LYS A 34 -2.57 -4.51 -3.46
CA LYS A 34 -3.46 -3.36 -3.65
C LYS A 34 -4.69 -3.46 -2.75
N LYS A 35 -5.32 -4.65 -2.67
CA LYS A 35 -6.45 -4.90 -1.76
C LYS A 35 -6.02 -4.81 -0.31
N TYR A 36 -4.89 -5.42 0.04
CA TYR A 36 -4.32 -5.34 1.38
C TYR A 36 -4.10 -3.88 1.80
N ALA A 37 -3.47 -3.07 0.96
CA ALA A 37 -3.23 -1.67 1.22
C ALA A 37 -4.54 -0.87 1.31
N GLU A 38 -5.56 -1.17 0.49
CA GLU A 38 -6.86 -0.50 0.58
C GLU A 38 -7.58 -0.76 1.91
N GLU A 39 -7.49 -2.00 2.41
CA GLU A 39 -8.12 -2.44 3.66
C GLU A 39 -7.34 -2.04 4.92
N ASN A 40 -6.00 -2.02 4.83
CA ASN A 40 -5.12 -1.84 5.99
C ASN A 40 -4.49 -0.44 6.08
N ALA A 41 -4.49 0.34 4.99
CA ALA A 41 -3.97 1.70 5.07
C ALA A 41 -4.92 2.59 5.89
N GLU A 42 -4.35 3.28 6.88
CA GLU A 42 -5.05 4.34 7.60
C GLU A 42 -5.31 5.50 6.62
N LYS A 43 -6.59 5.91 6.51
CA LYS A 43 -7.00 7.07 5.72
C LYS A 43 -6.99 8.30 6.61
N ASP A 44 -6.07 9.22 6.34
CA ASP A 44 -5.89 10.50 7.05
C ASP A 44 -6.14 11.70 6.11
#